data_AF-Q0IR86-F1
#
_entry.id   AF-Q0IR86-F1
#
_cell.length_a   1.000
_cell.length_b   1.000
_cell.length_c   1.000
_cell.angle_alpha   90.00
_cell.angle_beta   90.00
_cell.angle_gamma   90.00
#
_symmetry.space_group_name_H-M   'P 1'
#
loop_
_entity.id
_entity.type
_entity.pdbx_description
1 polymer ?
#
loop_
_entity_poly.entity_id
_entity_poly.type
_entity_poly.pdbx_seq_one_letter_code
_entity_poly.pdbx_strand_id
1 'polypeptide(L)'
;MLSDQNSSMQLRLQFVNSCSNSKYSTRKIEADDETPLKVAIYDHNNEIMTCEPFSSMRVHIVAIHGDFDDDHKGHWTEEHFRSKIVTGRPGKEHLLSGKLYFRLQGGVGYLNSAKFQDNSSFVPSKRLKLGVMAADERISQRIQEGITESFAVKDVRGYCEFILFYSSISTYFPHMCFV
;
A
#
# COMPACT_ATOMS: atom_id res chain seq x y z
N MET A 1 -23.32 -20.13 33.32
CA MET A 1 -23.46 -18.76 32.79
C MET A 1 -22.09 -18.28 32.37
N LEU A 2 -21.82 -18.22 31.07
CA LEU A 2 -20.74 -17.40 30.54
C LEU A 2 -21.40 -16.50 29.51
N SER A 3 -21.26 -15.22 29.81
CA SER A 3 -22.00 -14.08 29.31
C SER A 3 -21.98 -13.94 27.80
N ASP A 4 -23.16 -13.63 27.26
CA ASP A 4 -23.31 -12.85 26.04
C ASP A 4 -22.33 -11.67 26.06
N GLN A 5 -21.34 -11.73 25.19
CA GLN A 5 -20.61 -10.57 24.70
C GLN A 5 -20.72 -10.63 23.18
N ASN A 6 -21.94 -10.40 22.68
CA ASN A 6 -22.13 -9.88 21.32
C ASN A 6 -21.70 -8.40 21.28
N SER A 7 -20.50 -8.10 21.78
CA SER A 7 -19.77 -6.89 21.49
C SER A 7 -18.97 -7.21 20.24
N SER A 8 -19.44 -6.75 19.08
CA SER A 8 -18.65 -6.81 17.85
C SER A 8 -17.30 -6.13 18.12
N MET A 9 -16.24 -6.92 18.38
CA MET A 9 -14.91 -6.37 18.62
C MET A 9 -14.54 -5.56 17.38
N GLN A 10 -14.30 -4.26 17.53
CA GLN A 10 -13.90 -3.46 16.38
C GLN A 10 -12.48 -3.87 15.98
N LEU A 11 -12.36 -4.55 14.85
CA LEU A 11 -11.10 -5.02 14.30
C LEU A 11 -10.67 -4.12 13.15
N ARG A 12 -9.36 -3.85 13.05
CA ARG A 12 -8.81 -3.06 11.95
C ARG A 12 -7.46 -3.59 11.49
N LEU A 13 -7.21 -3.47 10.19
CA LEU A 13 -5.89 -3.69 9.60
C LEU A 13 -5.12 -2.37 9.60
N GLN A 14 -3.81 -2.45 9.81
CA GLN A 14 -2.95 -1.26 9.82
C GLN A 14 -1.57 -1.60 9.26
N PHE A 15 -0.99 -0.65 8.52
CA PHE A 15 0.42 -0.68 8.16
C PHE A 15 1.26 -0.27 9.38
N VAL A 16 2.20 -1.14 9.77
CA VAL A 16 2.96 -0.97 11.02
C VAL A 16 4.15 -0.03 10.83
N ASN A 17 4.80 -0.09 9.67
CA ASN A 17 5.89 0.79 9.27
C ASN A 17 5.43 1.79 8.20
N SER A 18 6.04 2.97 8.22
CA SER A 18 5.67 4.09 7.35
C SER A 18 6.00 3.80 5.88
N CYS A 19 5.10 4.23 5.00
CA CYS A 19 5.26 4.18 3.55
C CYS A 19 4.72 5.49 2.96
N SER A 20 5.53 6.54 3.05
CA SER A 20 5.19 7.92 2.69
C SER A 20 6.16 8.53 1.66
N ASN A 21 7.37 7.97 1.55
CA ASN A 21 8.34 8.41 0.56
C ASN A 21 7.87 8.09 -0.86
N SER A 22 8.30 8.91 -1.83
CA SER A 22 8.03 8.63 -3.24
C SER A 22 8.53 7.24 -3.63
N LYS A 23 7.68 6.46 -4.28
CA LYS A 23 8.04 5.14 -4.82
C LYS A 23 8.26 5.25 -6.33
N TYR A 24 8.83 4.21 -6.92
CA TYR A 24 9.09 4.15 -8.36
C TYR A 24 8.33 3.00 -8.99
N SER A 25 7.77 3.22 -10.17
CA SER A 25 7.17 2.14 -10.96
C SER A 25 8.21 1.04 -11.23
N THR A 26 7.75 -0.20 -11.41
CA THR A 26 8.53 -1.42 -11.63
C THR A 26 9.52 -1.82 -10.53
N ARG A 27 9.72 -0.97 -9.52
CA ARG A 27 10.46 -1.30 -8.28
C ARG A 27 9.54 -1.90 -7.23
N LYS A 28 10.14 -2.71 -6.36
CA LYS A 28 9.48 -3.30 -5.20
C LYS A 28 9.02 -2.17 -4.26
N ILE A 29 7.81 -2.29 -3.74
CA ILE A 29 7.31 -1.38 -2.72
C ILE A 29 7.85 -1.85 -1.37
N GLU A 30 8.55 -0.94 -0.69
CA GLU A 30 9.16 -1.15 0.62
C GLU A 30 8.78 0.03 1.52
N ALA A 31 8.89 -0.18 2.83
CA ALA A 31 8.71 0.88 3.80
C ALA A 31 9.81 1.94 3.65
N ASP A 32 9.63 3.05 4.35
CA ASP A 32 10.55 4.19 4.26
C ASP A 32 11.93 3.90 4.87
N ASP A 33 12.03 2.88 5.71
CA ASP A 33 13.26 2.33 6.29
C ASP A 33 13.88 1.19 5.46
N GLU A 34 13.42 1.02 4.20
CA GLU A 34 13.88 -0.02 3.27
C GLU A 34 13.58 -1.46 3.72
N THR A 35 12.75 -1.64 4.74
CA THR A 35 12.28 -2.96 5.17
C THR A 35 11.01 -3.39 4.42
N PRO A 36 10.66 -4.70 4.43
CA PRO A 36 9.37 -5.14 3.92
C PRO A 36 8.21 -4.42 4.62
N LEU A 37 7.22 -3.98 3.83
CA LEU A 37 6.05 -3.31 4.39
C LEU A 37 5.23 -4.31 5.22
N LYS A 38 4.94 -3.95 6.46
CA LYS A 38 4.33 -4.80 7.47
C LYS A 38 2.87 -4.40 7.69
N VAL A 39 1.99 -5.40 7.71
CA VAL A 39 0.57 -5.24 8.05
C VAL A 39 0.28 -6.03 9.31
N ALA A 40 -0.53 -5.47 10.20
CA ALA A 40 -1.05 -6.19 11.35
C ALA A 40 -2.55 -5.94 11.53
N ILE A 41 -3.23 -6.89 12.17
CA ILE A 41 -4.59 -6.72 12.67
C ILE A 41 -4.55 -6.29 14.13
N TYR A 42 -5.37 -5.30 14.47
CA TYR A 42 -5.55 -4.76 15.81
C TYR A 42 -7.00 -4.86 16.25
N ASP A 43 -7.20 -4.98 17.57
CA ASP A 43 -8.51 -4.77 18.19
C ASP A 43 -8.72 -3.32 18.66
N HIS A 44 -9.83 -3.12 19.36
CA HIS A 44 -10.21 -1.86 20.00
C HIS A 44 -9.22 -1.38 21.09
N ASN A 45 -8.43 -2.27 21.68
CA ASN A 45 -7.39 -1.93 22.66
C ASN A 45 -6.05 -1.58 22.00
N ASN A 46 -5.99 -1.56 20.66
CA ASN A 46 -4.77 -1.43 19.88
C ASN A 46 -3.76 -2.56 20.13
N GLU A 47 -4.24 -3.75 20.47
CA GLU A 47 -3.42 -4.93 20.64
C GLU A 47 -3.47 -5.80 19.38
N ILE A 48 -2.35 -6.44 19.03
CA ILE A 48 -2.29 -7.33 17.86
C ILE A 48 -3.17 -8.56 18.12
N MET A 49 -4.08 -8.85 17.21
CA MET A 49 -4.93 -10.04 17.32
C MET A 49 -4.17 -11.32 17.02
N THR A 50 -3.99 -12.13 18.06
CA THR A 50 -3.30 -13.43 17.98
C THR A 50 -4.27 -14.62 17.93
N CYS A 51 -5.56 -14.40 18.17
CA CYS A 51 -6.58 -15.43 18.10
C CYS A 51 -6.95 -15.81 16.66
N GLU A 52 -7.10 -17.10 16.41
CA GLU A 52 -7.72 -17.62 15.18
C GLU A 52 -9.23 -17.32 15.17
N PRO A 53 -9.84 -17.08 14.00
CA PRO A 53 -9.25 -17.15 12.65
C PRO A 53 -8.51 -15.87 12.20
N PHE A 54 -8.52 -14.81 13.02
CA PHE A 54 -8.04 -13.49 12.63
C PHE A 54 -6.51 -13.44 12.46
N SER A 55 -5.77 -14.13 13.32
CA SER A 55 -4.32 -14.12 13.31
C SER A 55 -3.68 -14.81 12.10
N SER A 56 -4.43 -15.63 11.36
CA SER A 56 -4.02 -16.29 10.11
C SER A 56 -4.79 -15.84 8.85
N MET A 57 -5.60 -14.78 8.96
CA MET A 57 -6.50 -14.40 7.87
C MET A 57 -5.72 -14.02 6.60
N ARG A 58 -6.33 -14.29 5.45
CA ARG A 58 -5.87 -13.78 4.16
C ARG A 58 -6.25 -12.30 4.00
N VAL A 59 -5.28 -11.48 3.61
CA VAL A 59 -5.44 -10.06 3.29
C VAL A 59 -5.08 -9.78 1.83
N HIS A 60 -5.53 -8.64 1.32
CA HIS A 60 -5.29 -8.17 -0.04
C HIS A 60 -4.80 -6.72 -0.06
N ILE A 61 -3.71 -6.48 -0.79
CA ILE A 61 -3.16 -5.14 -1.03
C ILE A 61 -3.76 -4.53 -2.29
N VAL A 62 -4.23 -3.31 -2.17
CA VAL A 62 -4.83 -2.52 -3.25
C VAL A 62 -4.19 -1.14 -3.34
N ALA A 63 -4.31 -0.49 -4.50
CA ALA A 63 -3.95 0.91 -4.65
C ALA A 63 -5.20 1.77 -4.45
N ILE A 64 -5.08 2.84 -3.68
CA ILE A 64 -6.17 3.76 -3.33
C ILE A 64 -5.83 5.16 -3.83
N HIS A 65 -6.84 5.95 -4.17
CA HIS A 65 -6.65 7.35 -4.54
C HIS A 65 -5.93 8.12 -3.43
N GLY A 66 -4.95 8.95 -3.81
CA GLY A 66 -4.09 9.66 -2.85
C GLY A 66 -4.79 10.70 -1.97
N ASP A 67 -6.01 11.12 -2.34
CA ASP A 67 -6.86 12.08 -1.64
C ASP A 67 -7.93 11.41 -0.75
N PHE A 68 -7.91 10.07 -0.67
CA PHE A 68 -8.84 9.32 0.16
C PHE A 68 -8.53 9.50 1.64
N ASP A 69 -9.55 9.85 2.45
CA ASP A 69 -9.41 10.11 3.89
C ASP A 69 -8.38 11.21 4.21
N ASP A 70 -8.31 12.26 3.39
CA ASP A 70 -7.44 13.42 3.63
C ASP A 70 -7.88 14.27 4.85
N ASP A 71 -9.11 14.10 5.33
CA ASP A 71 -9.58 14.64 6.60
C ASP A 71 -9.24 13.74 7.80
N HIS A 72 -8.55 12.62 7.57
CA HIS A 72 -8.06 11.67 8.58
C HIS A 72 -9.15 11.24 9.57
N LYS A 73 -10.39 11.11 9.11
CA LYS A 73 -11.50 10.70 9.96
C LYS A 73 -11.43 9.22 10.29
N GLY A 74 -10.80 8.39 9.45
CA GLY A 74 -10.63 6.96 9.73
C GLY A 74 -11.94 6.17 9.75
N HIS A 75 -13.02 6.75 9.22
CA HIS A 75 -14.37 6.19 9.27
C HIS A 75 -14.96 6.13 7.87
N TRP A 76 -14.89 4.96 7.24
CA TRP A 76 -15.50 4.69 5.95
C TRP A 76 -16.16 3.31 5.91
N THR A 77 -17.17 3.17 5.05
CA THR A 77 -17.78 1.85 4.77
C THR A 77 -16.90 1.04 3.82
N GLU A 78 -17.09 -0.27 3.79
CA GLU A 78 -16.39 -1.14 2.84
C GLU A 78 -16.67 -0.72 1.39
N GLU A 79 -17.93 -0.38 1.07
CA GLU A 79 -18.33 0.05 -0.27
C GLU A 79 -17.61 1.34 -0.68
N HIS A 80 -17.51 2.29 0.27
CA HIS A 80 -16.79 3.53 0.02
C HIS A 80 -15.30 3.27 -0.24
N PHE A 81 -14.65 2.46 0.58
CA PHE A 81 -13.26 2.05 0.36
C PHE A 81 -13.06 1.40 -1.00
N ARG A 82 -13.91 0.42 -1.35
CA ARG A 82 -13.82 -0.31 -2.62
C ARG A 82 -14.03 0.59 -3.84
N SER A 83 -14.90 1.60 -3.72
CA SER A 83 -15.12 2.60 -4.78
C SER A 83 -13.90 3.49 -5.05
N LYS A 84 -12.95 3.53 -4.10
CA LYS A 84 -11.73 4.36 -4.15
C LYS A 84 -10.50 3.58 -4.59
N ILE A 85 -10.66 2.28 -4.87
CA ILE A 85 -9.61 1.46 -5.45
C ILE A 85 -9.29 1.95 -6.86
N VAL A 86 -8.01 2.30 -7.05
CA VAL A 86 -7.48 2.75 -8.33
C VAL A 86 -7.09 1.53 -9.14
N THR A 87 -7.81 1.29 -10.22
CA THR A 87 -7.34 0.43 -11.30
C THR A 87 -6.37 1.21 -12.18
N GLY A 88 -5.56 0.50 -12.96
CA GLY A 88 -4.67 1.18 -13.87
C GLY A 88 -5.43 1.78 -15.06
N ARG A 89 -4.72 2.58 -15.87
CA ARG A 89 -5.32 3.30 -17.00
C ARG A 89 -5.77 2.34 -18.13
N PRO A 90 -6.60 2.80 -19.09
CA PRO A 90 -6.95 1.99 -20.27
C PRO A 90 -5.70 1.39 -20.95
N GLY A 91 -5.72 0.07 -21.18
CA GLY A 91 -4.58 -0.69 -21.71
C GLY A 91 -3.50 -1.11 -20.70
N LYS A 92 -3.62 -0.68 -19.43
CA LYS A 92 -2.81 -1.13 -18.29
C LYS A 92 -3.68 -1.29 -17.05
N GLU A 93 -4.66 -2.18 -17.10
CA GLU A 93 -5.73 -2.26 -16.09
C GLU A 93 -5.24 -2.63 -14.68
N HIS A 94 -4.11 -3.34 -14.57
CA HIS A 94 -3.53 -3.73 -13.31
C HIS A 94 -2.47 -2.71 -12.86
N LEU A 95 -2.82 -1.83 -11.91
CA LEU A 95 -1.87 -0.84 -11.38
C LEU A 95 -0.79 -1.48 -10.50
N LEU A 96 -1.14 -2.55 -9.78
CA LEU A 96 -0.22 -3.33 -8.97
C LEU A 96 0.10 -4.68 -9.63
N SER A 97 1.26 -5.23 -9.30
CA SER A 97 1.71 -6.57 -9.71
C SER A 97 2.48 -7.26 -8.58
N GLY A 98 2.71 -8.56 -8.70
CA GLY A 98 3.37 -9.38 -7.68
C GLY A 98 2.38 -10.10 -6.76
N LYS A 99 2.86 -10.54 -5.59
CA LYS A 99 2.02 -11.25 -4.60
C LYS A 99 1.27 -10.25 -3.72
N LEU A 100 0.07 -9.88 -4.17
CA LEU A 100 -0.81 -8.92 -3.48
C LEU A 100 -1.70 -9.55 -2.40
N TYR A 101 -1.81 -10.88 -2.41
CA TYR A 101 -2.52 -11.64 -1.38
C TYR A 101 -1.52 -12.41 -0.52
N PHE A 102 -1.66 -12.30 0.80
CA PHE A 102 -0.88 -13.08 1.75
C PHE A 102 -1.68 -13.34 3.02
N ARG A 103 -1.21 -14.30 3.83
CA ARG A 103 -1.80 -14.60 5.14
C ARG A 103 -1.02 -13.89 6.22
N LEU A 104 -1.74 -13.45 7.25
CA LEU A 104 -1.12 -13.08 8.52
C LEU A 104 -0.58 -14.34 9.22
N GLN A 105 0.39 -14.15 10.10
CA GLN A 105 0.99 -15.16 10.96
C GLN A 105 1.08 -14.52 12.35
N GLY A 106 0.31 -15.04 13.32
CA GLY A 106 0.22 -14.43 14.64
C GLY A 106 -0.29 -12.98 14.60
N GLY A 107 -1.17 -12.66 13.64
CA GLY A 107 -1.75 -11.32 13.47
C GLY A 107 -0.92 -10.37 12.61
N VAL A 108 0.22 -10.81 12.08
CA VAL A 108 1.18 -9.97 11.34
C VAL A 108 1.52 -10.58 9.99
N GLY A 109 1.63 -9.76 8.94
CA GLY A 109 2.08 -10.21 7.62
C GLY A 109 2.98 -9.20 6.93
N TYR A 110 3.68 -9.66 5.89
CA TYR A 110 4.72 -8.91 5.20
C TYR A 110 4.48 -8.89 3.69
N LEU A 111 4.55 -7.69 3.11
CA LEU A 111 4.46 -7.47 1.67
C LEU A 111 5.85 -7.57 1.03
N ASN A 112 6.08 -8.64 0.28
CA ASN A 112 7.43 -8.99 -0.19
C ASN A 112 7.70 -8.71 -1.68
N SER A 113 6.68 -8.53 -2.52
CA SER A 113 6.91 -8.48 -3.98
C SER A 113 5.99 -7.54 -4.75
N ALA A 114 5.18 -6.72 -4.06
CA ALA A 114 4.29 -5.80 -4.74
C ALA A 114 5.07 -4.70 -5.48
N LYS A 115 4.60 -4.36 -6.67
CA LYS A 115 5.18 -3.31 -7.53
C LYS A 115 4.08 -2.53 -8.22
N PHE A 116 4.27 -1.21 -8.39
CA PHE A 116 3.45 -0.40 -9.28
C PHE A 116 3.85 -0.62 -10.74
N GLN A 117 2.89 -0.81 -11.63
CA GLN A 117 3.11 -0.99 -13.08
C GLN A 117 3.11 0.32 -13.87
N ASP A 118 2.60 1.40 -13.27
CA ASP A 118 2.58 2.74 -13.85
C ASP A 118 2.89 3.78 -12.78
N ASN A 119 3.18 5.01 -13.22
CA ASN A 119 3.39 6.14 -12.32
C ASN A 119 2.04 6.69 -11.81
N SER A 120 2.05 7.61 -10.85
CA SER A 120 0.81 8.23 -10.33
C SER A 120 0.34 9.43 -11.14
N SER A 121 0.98 9.78 -12.27
CA SER A 121 0.66 11.02 -12.98
C SER A 121 -0.67 10.97 -13.72
N PHE A 122 -1.25 9.78 -13.93
CA PHE A 122 -2.54 9.62 -14.59
C PHE A 122 -3.73 9.89 -13.67
N VAL A 123 -3.55 9.83 -12.35
CA VAL A 123 -4.62 10.22 -11.40
C VAL A 123 -4.60 11.74 -11.16
N PRO A 124 -5.74 12.37 -10.83
CA PRO A 124 -5.81 13.82 -10.61
C PRO A 124 -4.89 14.32 -9.49
N SER A 125 -4.90 13.65 -8.34
CA SER A 125 -4.09 14.02 -7.16
C SER A 125 -2.58 13.83 -7.36
N LYS A 126 -2.16 13.16 -8.44
CA LYS A 126 -0.77 12.74 -8.69
C LYS A 126 -0.17 11.86 -7.58
N ARG A 127 -1.00 11.36 -6.67
CA ARG A 127 -0.61 10.59 -5.48
C ARG A 127 -1.50 9.38 -5.33
N LEU A 128 -0.95 8.34 -4.70
CA LEU A 128 -1.63 7.10 -4.38
C LEU A 128 -1.40 6.78 -2.90
N LYS A 129 -2.31 6.01 -2.31
CA LYS A 129 -2.14 5.33 -1.03
C LYS A 129 -2.09 3.82 -1.29
N LEU A 130 -1.43 3.05 -0.42
CA LEU A 130 -1.71 1.62 -0.36
C LEU A 130 -2.86 1.38 0.60
N GLY A 131 -3.77 0.49 0.19
CA GLY A 131 -4.83 -0.04 1.02
C GLY A 131 -4.59 -1.52 1.33
N VAL A 132 -5.06 -1.97 2.48
CA VAL A 132 -5.12 -3.38 2.84
C VAL A 132 -6.50 -3.74 3.37
N MET A 133 -7.07 -4.81 2.82
CA MET A 133 -8.41 -5.29 3.18
C MET A 133 -8.42 -6.79 3.46
N ALA A 134 -9.40 -7.24 4.24
CA ALA A 134 -9.63 -8.66 4.45
C ALA A 134 -10.07 -9.34 3.13
N ALA A 135 -9.60 -10.57 2.92
CA ALA A 135 -9.91 -11.37 1.73
C ALA A 135 -10.02 -12.86 2.09
N ASP A 136 -10.55 -13.16 3.28
CA ASP A 136 -10.71 -14.50 3.82
C ASP A 136 -12.20 -14.80 4.07
N GLU A 137 -12.74 -15.75 3.33
CA GLU A 137 -14.16 -16.14 3.37
C GLU A 137 -14.57 -16.74 4.72
N ARG A 138 -13.60 -17.16 5.55
CA ARG A 138 -13.83 -17.65 6.91
C ARG A 138 -14.26 -16.55 7.88
N ILE A 139 -14.08 -15.28 7.51
CA ILE A 139 -14.37 -14.12 8.34
C ILE A 139 -15.65 -13.45 7.85
N SER A 140 -16.72 -13.52 8.64
CA SER A 140 -17.98 -12.81 8.38
C SER A 140 -18.06 -11.45 9.09
N GLN A 141 -17.19 -11.20 10.08
CA GLN A 141 -17.14 -9.97 10.83
C GLN A 141 -16.49 -8.84 10.01
N ARG A 142 -17.02 -7.62 10.14
CA ARG A 142 -16.45 -6.41 9.56
C ARG A 142 -15.07 -6.13 10.15
N ILE A 143 -14.06 -6.03 9.28
CA ILE A 143 -12.68 -5.61 9.62
C ILE A 143 -12.38 -4.32 8.87
N GLN A 144 -12.13 -3.24 9.60
CA GLN A 144 -11.78 -1.95 9.00
C GLN A 144 -10.47 -2.06 8.21
N GLU A 145 -10.44 -1.52 6.99
CA GLU A 145 -9.26 -1.51 6.13
C GLU A 145 -8.17 -0.60 6.68
N GLY A 146 -6.93 -0.92 6.34
CA GLY A 146 -5.78 -0.04 6.60
C GLY A 146 -5.39 0.74 5.35
N ILE A 147 -4.96 1.99 5.53
CA ILE A 147 -4.34 2.79 4.47
C ILE A 147 -2.98 3.30 4.92
N THR A 148 -2.08 3.53 3.97
CA THR A 148 -0.84 4.29 4.22
C THR A 148 -1.09 5.79 4.07
N GLU A 149 -0.10 6.58 4.45
CA GLU A 149 0.05 7.94 3.94
C GLU A 149 0.10 7.96 2.42
N SER A 150 -0.29 9.10 1.82
CA SER A 150 -0.21 9.26 0.37
C SER A 150 1.24 9.42 -0.07
N PHE A 151 1.57 8.98 -1.28
CA PHE A 151 2.89 9.17 -1.89
C PHE A 151 2.80 9.26 -3.42
N ALA A 152 3.81 9.86 -4.04
CA ALA A 152 3.94 9.87 -5.49
C ALA A 152 4.59 8.57 -5.98
N VAL A 153 4.14 8.05 -7.11
CA VAL A 153 4.81 6.96 -7.83
C VAL A 153 5.44 7.55 -9.08
N LYS A 154 6.77 7.57 -9.13
CA LYS A 154 7.55 8.16 -10.23
C LYS A 154 7.90 7.10 -11.27
N ASP A 155 8.10 7.53 -12.50
CA ASP A 155 8.57 6.66 -13.57
C ASP A 155 10.09 6.48 -13.50
N VAL A 156 10.58 5.25 -13.64
CA VAL A 156 12.02 4.97 -13.76
C VAL A 156 12.57 5.47 -15.11
N ARG A 157 11.73 5.60 -16.15
CA ARG A 157 12.16 6.02 -17.50
C ARG A 157 12.70 7.46 -17.52
N GLY A 158 12.18 8.35 -16.67
CA GLY A 158 12.72 9.70 -16.50
C GLY A 158 14.11 9.74 -15.86
N TYR A 159 14.53 8.63 -15.22
CA TYR A 159 15.89 8.45 -14.70
C TYR A 159 16.87 8.00 -15.79
N CYS A 160 16.41 7.20 -16.77
CA CYS A 160 17.26 6.77 -17.88
C CYS A 160 17.57 7.91 -18.85
N GLU A 161 16.62 8.81 -19.16
CA GLU A 161 16.96 9.96 -20.00
C GLU A 161 18.01 10.86 -19.33
N PHE A 162 17.88 11.14 -18.03
CA PHE A 162 18.86 11.97 -17.33
C PHE A 162 20.25 11.31 -17.21
N ILE A 163 20.34 10.01 -16.92
CA ILE A 163 21.63 9.31 -16.84
C ILE A 163 22.27 9.12 -18.22
N LEU A 164 21.49 8.83 -19.26
CA LEU A 164 22.02 8.71 -20.62
C LEU A 164 22.47 10.05 -21.19
N PHE A 165 21.77 11.16 -20.86
CA PHE A 165 22.25 12.50 -21.18
C PHE A 165 23.53 12.84 -20.40
N TYR A 166 23.56 12.62 -19.08
CA TYR A 166 24.71 12.98 -18.25
C TYR A 166 25.95 12.14 -18.60
N SER A 167 25.78 10.84 -18.86
CA SER A 167 26.85 9.95 -19.29
C SER A 167 27.32 10.27 -20.71
N SER A 168 26.42 10.64 -21.63
CA SER A 168 26.82 11.11 -22.97
C SER A 168 27.58 12.42 -22.90
N ILE A 169 27.11 13.41 -22.14
CA ILE A 169 27.81 14.71 -22.00
C ILE A 169 29.19 14.51 -21.36
N SER A 170 29.29 13.68 -20.29
CA SER A 170 30.58 13.38 -19.65
C SER A 170 31.54 12.60 -20.55
N THR A 171 31.02 11.81 -21.50
CA THR A 171 31.86 11.05 -22.45
C THR A 171 32.31 11.92 -23.63
N TYR A 172 31.51 12.88 -24.06
CA TYR A 172 31.82 13.77 -25.19
C TYR A 172 32.52 15.09 -24.80
N PHE A 173 32.40 15.55 -23.56
CA PHE A 173 33.00 16.80 -23.06
C PHE A 173 33.56 16.66 -21.64
N PRO A 174 34.72 16.01 -21.46
CA PRO A 174 35.32 15.79 -20.13
C PRO A 174 35.87 17.06 -19.45
N HIS A 175 35.81 18.23 -20.10
CA HIS A 175 36.42 19.48 -19.62
C HIS A 175 35.44 20.63 -19.31
N MET A 176 34.12 20.41 -19.33
CA MET A 176 33.20 21.42 -18.79
C MET A 176 33.11 21.28 -17.27
N CYS A 177 34.02 21.96 -16.56
CA CYS A 177 33.77 22.36 -15.18
C CYS A 177 32.65 23.42 -15.19
N PHE A 178 31.47 23.07 -14.68
CA PHE A 178 30.46 24.06 -14.33
C PHE A 178 30.80 24.63 -12.95
N VAL A 179 31.05 25.94 -12.89
CA VAL A 179 31.09 26.75 -11.66
C VAL A 179 29.66 27.02 -11.20
#